data_AF-A0A2M9BSX3-F1
#
_entry.id   AF-A0A2M9BSX3-F1
#
_cell.length_a   1.000
_cell.length_b   1.000
_cell.length_c   1.000
_cell.angle_alpha   90.00
_cell.angle_beta   90.00
_cell.angle_gamma   90.00
#
_symmetry.space_group_name_H-M   'P 1'
#
loop_
_entity.id
_entity.type
_entity.pdbx_description
1 polymer ?
#
loop_
_entity_poly.entity_id
_entity_poly.type
_entity_poly.pdbx_seq_one_letter_code
_entity_poly.pdbx_strand_id
1 'polypeptide(L)'
;MSFIRRSTLTAALVSSLALASFAQTTPAPTPTTTPAPLTSPLLPPLQVTTEKYKDYLTKRYADDKEARAVIHLYSRKKTGGAIWLATGAGVIGLVASQTGTKSNGSGGTSTVTVTPLGYGLLLGIFGGIGIGKLARFGNEKLYRVLADYDQSHAFPGFVMEHLADKDYQ
;
A
#
# COMPACT_ATOMS: atom_id res chain seq x y z
N MET A 1 22.07 49.07 14.98
CA MET A 1 22.89 47.89 14.56
C MET A 1 22.16 46.64 15.05
N SER A 2 21.98 45.51 14.37
CA SER A 2 22.23 45.07 13.00
C SER A 2 21.76 43.60 12.95
N PHE A 3 20.76 43.31 12.11
CA PHE A 3 20.51 42.09 11.33
C PHE A 3 20.46 40.67 11.96
N ILE A 4 19.23 40.12 11.98
CA ILE A 4 18.76 38.93 11.23
C ILE A 4 19.74 37.75 11.13
N ARG A 5 19.40 36.61 11.74
CA ARG A 5 19.81 35.28 11.28
C ARG A 5 18.59 34.43 10.95
N ARG A 6 18.19 34.48 9.68
CA ARG A 6 17.42 33.44 8.99
C ARG A 6 18.43 32.39 8.53
N SER A 7 18.29 31.15 8.98
CA SER A 7 19.01 30.02 8.38
C SER A 7 17.98 29.09 7.75
N THR A 8 17.76 29.30 6.46
CA THR A 8 17.13 28.37 5.53
C THR A 8 18.08 27.20 5.30
N LEU A 9 17.67 25.98 5.68
CA LEU A 9 18.33 24.76 5.25
C LEU A 9 17.54 24.18 4.08
N THR A 10 17.97 24.58 2.89
CA THR A 10 17.66 23.91 1.63
C THR A 10 18.73 22.84 1.43
N ALA A 11 18.36 21.57 1.47
CA ALA A 11 19.24 20.48 1.06
C ALA A 11 18.49 19.57 0.08
N ALA A 12 18.80 19.78 -1.20
CA ALA A 12 18.57 18.84 -2.27
C ALA A 12 19.68 17.78 -2.23
N LEU A 13 19.37 16.50 -2.41
CA LEU A 13 20.28 15.52 -3.02
C LEU A 13 19.46 14.25 -3.35
N VAL A 14 19.11 14.03 -4.62
CA VAL A 14 19.84 13.28 -5.67
C VAL A 14 19.22 11.89 -5.84
N SER A 15 18.67 11.70 -7.04
CA SER A 15 18.22 10.41 -7.56
C SER A 15 19.41 9.48 -7.72
N SER A 16 19.32 8.29 -7.15
CA SER A 16 20.18 7.16 -7.50
C SER A 16 19.37 6.19 -8.35
N LEU A 17 19.44 6.34 -9.68
CA LEU A 17 19.13 5.25 -10.61
C LEU A 17 20.27 4.24 -10.53
N ALA A 18 20.04 3.11 -9.86
CA ALA A 18 20.91 1.94 -9.99
C ALA A 18 20.30 1.01 -11.05
N LEU A 19 20.81 1.06 -12.28
CA LEU A 19 20.67 -0.04 -13.23
C LEU A 19 21.61 -1.16 -12.74
N ALA A 20 21.05 -2.17 -12.09
CA ALA A 20 21.78 -3.40 -11.82
C ALA A 20 21.35 -4.46 -12.85
N SER A 21 22.23 -4.71 -13.82
CA SER A 21 22.12 -5.82 -14.77
C SER A 21 22.60 -7.08 -14.09
N PHE A 22 21.68 -7.90 -13.59
CA PHE A 22 22.00 -9.25 -13.11
C PHE A 22 21.69 -10.26 -14.21
N ALA A 23 22.74 -10.87 -14.76
CA ALA A 23 22.63 -12.09 -15.55
C ALA A 23 22.19 -13.22 -14.60
N GLN A 24 20.90 -13.54 -14.63
CA GLN A 24 20.33 -14.58 -13.77
C GLN A 24 20.36 -15.92 -14.54
N THR A 25 21.26 -16.80 -14.14
CA THR A 25 21.29 -18.20 -14.55
C THR A 25 19.96 -18.85 -14.19
N THR A 26 19.22 -19.32 -15.21
CA THR A 26 17.94 -20.02 -15.07
C THR A 26 18.15 -21.35 -14.34
N PRO A 27 17.61 -21.55 -13.12
CA PRO A 27 17.53 -22.87 -12.53
C PRO A 27 16.48 -23.68 -13.29
N ALA A 28 16.73 -24.98 -13.48
CA ALA A 28 15.78 -25.90 -14.08
C ALA A 28 14.43 -25.88 -13.32
N PRO A 29 13.28 -25.94 -14.03
CA PRO A 29 11.97 -25.91 -13.39
C PRO A 29 11.80 -27.15 -12.52
N THR A 30 11.72 -26.95 -11.20
CA THR A 30 11.24 -27.95 -10.25
C THR A 30 9.80 -28.33 -10.65
N PRO A 31 9.44 -29.62 -10.72
CA PRO A 31 8.08 -30.02 -11.03
C PRO A 31 7.13 -29.47 -9.95
N THR A 32 6.33 -28.49 -10.33
CA THR A 32 5.23 -27.97 -9.51
C THR A 32 4.25 -29.11 -9.29
N THR A 33 4.08 -29.53 -8.04
CA THR A 33 2.97 -30.39 -7.64
C THR A 33 1.68 -29.64 -7.97
N THR A 34 1.02 -30.05 -9.05
CA THR A 34 -0.29 -29.54 -9.46
C THR A 34 -1.25 -29.61 -8.27
N PRO A 35 -1.76 -28.46 -7.75
CA PRO A 35 -2.80 -28.47 -6.74
C PRO A 35 -4.02 -29.22 -7.27
N ALA A 36 -4.66 -30.03 -6.44
CA ALA A 36 -5.86 -30.75 -6.84
C ALA A 36 -6.93 -29.76 -7.33
N PRO A 37 -7.67 -30.05 -8.41
CA PRO A 37 -8.65 -29.13 -8.97
C PRO A 37 -9.73 -28.80 -7.92
N LEU A 38 -9.82 -27.54 -7.53
CA LEU A 38 -10.86 -27.04 -6.64
C LEU A 38 -12.22 -27.11 -7.37
N THR A 39 -13.06 -28.07 -6.99
CA THR A 39 -14.33 -28.38 -7.65
C THR A 39 -15.44 -27.33 -7.44
N SER A 40 -15.25 -26.37 -6.53
CA SER A 40 -16.22 -25.31 -6.27
C SER A 40 -15.78 -23.99 -6.89
N PRO A 41 -16.64 -23.25 -7.62
CA PRO A 41 -16.28 -21.95 -8.18
C PRO A 41 -15.86 -20.94 -7.10
N LEU A 42 -14.90 -20.07 -7.41
CA LEU A 42 -14.43 -19.04 -6.49
C LEU A 42 -15.52 -17.98 -6.28
N LEU A 43 -15.88 -17.72 -5.02
CA LEU A 43 -16.88 -16.70 -4.71
C LEU A 43 -16.29 -15.28 -4.87
N PRO A 44 -17.01 -14.35 -5.50
CA PRO A 44 -16.62 -12.95 -5.55
C PRO A 44 -16.81 -12.28 -4.18
N PRO A 45 -16.09 -11.17 -3.91
CA PRO A 45 -16.08 -10.54 -2.59
C PRO A 45 -17.46 -10.13 -2.07
N LEU A 46 -18.36 -9.71 -2.97
CA LEU A 46 -19.73 -9.30 -2.65
C LEU A 46 -20.63 -10.45 -2.17
N GLN A 47 -20.28 -11.70 -2.48
CA GLN A 47 -21.06 -12.88 -2.11
C GLN A 47 -20.60 -13.51 -0.79
N VAL A 48 -19.46 -13.09 -0.24
CA VAL A 48 -18.96 -13.55 1.06
C VAL A 48 -19.50 -12.64 2.15
N THR A 49 -20.67 -12.98 2.69
CA THR A 49 -21.39 -12.16 3.69
C THR A 49 -21.07 -12.55 5.13
N THR A 50 -20.64 -13.78 5.36
CA THR A 50 -20.54 -14.37 6.71
C THR A 50 -19.19 -14.11 7.39
N GLU A 51 -18.13 -13.91 6.60
CA GLU A 51 -16.75 -13.73 7.11
C GLU A 51 -15.96 -12.74 6.25
N LYS A 52 -14.77 -12.34 6.72
CA LYS A 52 -13.89 -11.51 5.90
C LYS A 52 -13.47 -12.32 4.67
N TYR A 53 -13.54 -11.70 3.50
CA TYR A 53 -13.19 -12.33 2.24
C TYR A 53 -11.85 -13.07 2.27
N LYS A 54 -10.84 -12.53 2.94
CA LYS A 54 -9.51 -13.15 3.04
C LYS A 54 -9.47 -14.39 3.94
N ASP A 55 -10.31 -14.44 4.97
CA ASP A 55 -10.40 -15.58 5.87
C ASP A 55 -11.03 -16.76 5.11
N TYR A 56 -12.07 -16.48 4.33
CA TYR A 56 -12.65 -17.42 3.36
C TYR A 56 -11.59 -17.96 2.38
N LEU A 57 -10.80 -17.07 1.75
CA LEU A 57 -9.75 -17.49 0.82
C LEU A 57 -8.67 -18.32 1.51
N THR A 58 -8.27 -17.96 2.72
CA THR A 58 -7.23 -18.69 3.46
C THR A 58 -7.68 -20.11 3.80
N LYS A 59 -8.97 -20.29 4.12
CA LYS A 59 -9.56 -21.62 4.33
C LYS A 59 -9.63 -22.43 3.03
N ARG A 60 -10.03 -21.80 1.93
CA ARG A 60 -10.15 -22.44 0.62
C ARG A 60 -8.79 -22.91 0.07
N TYR A 61 -7.75 -22.09 0.24
CA TYR A 61 -6.39 -22.36 -0.24
C TYR A 61 -5.48 -22.86 0.88
N ALA A 62 -6.02 -23.56 1.89
CA ALA A 62 -5.24 -24.05 3.03
C ALA A 62 -4.06 -24.96 2.61
N ASP A 63 -4.25 -25.73 1.52
CA ASP A 63 -3.24 -26.65 1.00
C ASP A 63 -2.32 -26.02 -0.05
N ASP A 64 -2.69 -24.86 -0.61
CA ASP A 64 -1.93 -24.18 -1.65
C ASP A 64 -1.05 -23.09 -1.04
N LYS A 65 0.27 -23.28 -1.12
CA LYS A 65 1.25 -22.31 -0.57
C LYS A 65 1.34 -21.05 -1.42
N GLU A 66 1.19 -21.15 -2.74
CA GLU A 66 1.35 -20.02 -3.64
C GLU A 66 0.15 -19.07 -3.55
N ALA A 67 -1.06 -19.63 -3.58
CA ALA A 67 -2.29 -18.85 -3.39
C ALA A 67 -2.31 -18.15 -2.02
N ARG A 68 -1.85 -18.82 -0.95
CA ARG A 68 -1.68 -18.18 0.37
C ARG A 68 -0.68 -17.04 0.35
N ALA A 69 0.45 -17.20 -0.34
CA ALA A 69 1.43 -16.12 -0.45
C ALA A 69 0.84 -14.88 -1.14
N VAL A 70 0.04 -15.08 -2.18
CA VAL A 70 -0.66 -13.97 -2.86
C VAL A 70 -1.69 -13.31 -1.94
N ILE A 71 -2.47 -14.09 -1.19
CA ILE A 71 -3.43 -13.55 -0.20
C ILE A 71 -2.69 -12.70 0.85
N HIS A 72 -1.56 -13.19 1.34
CA HIS A 72 -0.73 -12.48 2.33
C HIS A 72 -0.12 -11.20 1.76
N LEU A 73 0.42 -11.25 0.54
CA LEU A 73 0.93 -10.09 -0.20
C LEU A 73 -0.12 -8.98 -0.30
N TYR A 74 -1.33 -9.32 -0.76
CA TYR A 74 -2.44 -8.37 -0.87
C TYR A 74 -2.86 -7.81 0.49
N SER A 75 -2.77 -8.62 1.56
CA SER A 75 -2.99 -8.15 2.91
C SER A 75 -1.98 -7.12 3.36
N ARG A 76 -0.69 -7.43 3.23
CA ARG A 76 0.37 -6.51 3.59
C ARG A 76 0.31 -5.21 2.81
N LYS A 77 0.09 -5.26 1.49
CA LYS A 77 0.03 -4.07 0.64
C LYS A 77 -1.19 -3.21 0.95
N LYS A 78 -2.36 -3.82 1.22
CA LYS A 78 -3.57 -3.09 1.65
C LYS A 78 -3.36 -2.42 3.01
N THR A 79 -2.77 -3.12 3.98
CA THR A 79 -2.44 -2.56 5.29
C THR A 79 -1.43 -1.41 5.17
N GLY A 80 -0.41 -1.54 4.33
CA GLY A 80 0.54 -0.46 4.07
C GLY A 80 -0.12 0.80 3.48
N GLY A 81 -1.11 0.63 2.59
CA GLY A 81 -1.92 1.75 2.09
C GLY A 81 -2.79 2.39 3.19
N ALA A 82 -3.40 1.58 4.04
CA ALA A 82 -4.21 2.06 5.16
C ALA A 82 -3.36 2.83 6.20
N ILE A 83 -2.17 2.34 6.51
CA ILE A 83 -1.20 3.05 7.36
C ILE A 83 -0.82 4.38 6.73
N TRP A 84 -0.55 4.42 5.42
CA TRP A 84 -0.22 5.67 4.73
C TRP A 84 -1.35 6.71 4.80
N LEU A 85 -2.60 6.28 4.63
CA LEU A 85 -3.77 7.14 4.79
C LEU A 85 -3.93 7.62 6.24
N ALA A 86 -3.73 6.73 7.22
CA ALA A 86 -3.81 7.09 8.62
C ALA A 86 -2.73 8.11 9.00
N THR A 87 -1.50 7.93 8.53
CA THR A 87 -0.42 8.91 8.69
C THR A 87 -0.77 10.25 8.06
N GLY A 88 -1.27 10.25 6.82
CA GLY A 88 -1.71 11.46 6.12
C GLY A 88 -2.82 12.20 6.87
N ALA A 89 -3.82 11.47 7.37
CA ALA A 89 -4.89 12.04 8.19
C ALA A 89 -4.35 12.66 9.48
N GLY A 90 -3.40 12.01 10.14
CA GLY A 90 -2.73 12.55 11.33
C GLY A 90 -1.97 13.85 11.06
N VAL A 91 -1.21 13.91 9.95
CA VAL A 91 -0.48 15.13 9.56
C VAL A 91 -1.45 16.27 9.25
N ILE A 92 -2.51 16.01 8.48
CA ILE A 92 -3.53 17.02 8.15
C ILE A 92 -4.23 17.51 9.42
N GLY A 93 -4.58 16.61 10.34
CA GLY A 93 -5.18 16.93 11.62
C GLY A 93 -4.26 17.80 12.50
N LEU A 94 -2.96 17.53 12.51
CA LEU A 94 -1.97 18.34 13.24
C LEU A 94 -1.81 19.74 12.64
N VAL A 95 -1.79 19.84 11.31
CA VAL A 95 -1.73 21.14 10.63
C VAL A 95 -3.01 21.95 10.90
N ALA A 96 -4.17 21.29 10.89
CA ALA A 96 -5.43 21.92 11.25
C ALA A 96 -5.47 22.39 12.71
N SER A 97 -4.93 21.63 13.66
CA SER A 97 -4.91 22.04 15.08
C SER A 97 -3.97 23.20 15.39
N GLN A 98 -2.98 23.44 14.54
CA GLN A 98 -2.11 24.62 14.62
C GLN A 98 -2.70 25.86 13.95
N THR A 99 -3.70 25.68 13.08
CA THR A 99 -4.36 26.79 12.40
C THR A 99 -5.23 27.57 13.38
N GLY A 100 -5.06 28.88 13.39
CA GLY A 100 -5.81 29.78 14.25
C GLY A 100 -4.96 30.87 14.89
N THR A 101 -5.64 31.75 15.61
CA THR A 101 -5.05 32.88 16.31
C THR A 101 -4.75 32.50 17.75
N LYS A 102 -3.49 32.62 18.17
CA LYS A 102 -3.03 32.32 19.53
C LYS A 102 -2.50 33.60 20.17
N SER A 103 -3.00 33.93 21.36
CA SER A 103 -2.51 35.08 22.15
C SER A 103 -1.48 34.60 23.15
N ASN A 104 -0.29 35.19 23.14
CA ASN A 104 0.73 34.92 24.16
C ASN A 104 0.52 35.83 25.38
N GLY A 105 1.00 35.40 26.55
CA GLY A 105 0.86 36.12 27.82
C GLY A 105 1.49 37.52 27.86
N SER A 106 2.29 37.90 26.85
CA SER A 106 2.87 39.24 26.67
C SER A 106 2.01 40.16 25.80
N GLY A 107 0.77 39.78 25.46
CA GLY A 107 -0.17 40.60 24.67
C GLY A 107 0.05 40.54 23.15
N GLY A 108 1.01 39.75 22.66
CA GLY A 108 1.24 39.53 21.24
C GLY A 108 0.33 38.43 20.67
N THR A 109 -0.25 38.68 19.50
CA THR A 109 -1.09 37.71 18.79
C THR A 109 -0.34 37.10 17.62
N SER A 110 -0.29 35.77 17.54
CA SER A 110 0.26 35.04 16.40
C SER A 110 -0.88 34.32 15.67
N THR A 111 -1.08 34.61 14.39
CA THR A 111 -2.08 33.93 13.56
C THR A 111 -1.36 33.04 12.57
N VAL A 112 -1.62 31.73 12.67
CA VAL A 112 -1.14 30.75 11.70
C VAL A 112 -2.30 30.40 10.80
N THR A 113 -2.20 30.76 9.52
CA THR A 113 -3.21 30.43 8.50
C THR A 113 -2.59 29.49 7.49
N VAL A 114 -3.22 28.32 7.31
CA VAL A 114 -2.81 27.37 6.29
C VAL A 114 -3.57 27.70 5.00
N THR A 115 -2.83 27.96 3.92
CA THR A 115 -3.44 28.26 2.62
C THR A 115 -4.23 27.05 2.10
N PRO A 116 -5.38 27.26 1.43
CA PRO A 116 -6.16 26.18 0.80
C PRO A 116 -5.33 25.31 -0.15
N LEU A 117 -4.35 25.91 -0.85
CA LEU A 117 -3.41 25.18 -1.70
C LEU A 117 -2.54 24.19 -0.90
N GLY A 118 -2.16 24.54 0.33
CA GLY A 118 -1.42 23.66 1.23
C GLY A 118 -2.23 22.43 1.67
N TYR A 119 -3.52 22.61 1.98
CA TYR A 119 -4.42 21.48 2.23
C TYR A 119 -4.64 20.62 0.99
N GLY A 120 -4.81 21.24 -0.18
CA GLY A 120 -4.94 20.54 -1.45
C GLY A 120 -3.70 19.69 -1.78
N LEU A 121 -2.51 20.22 -1.53
CA LEU A 121 -1.25 19.48 -1.73
C LEU A 121 -1.14 18.30 -0.76
N LEU A 122 -1.44 18.51 0.53
CA LEU A 122 -1.40 17.46 1.54
C LEU A 122 -2.41 16.35 1.24
N LEU A 123 -3.66 16.71 0.95
CA LEU A 123 -4.70 15.76 0.55
C LEU A 123 -4.35 15.04 -0.76
N GLY A 124 -3.76 15.76 -1.73
CA GLY A 124 -3.34 15.20 -3.01
C GLY A 124 -2.24 14.14 -2.86
N ILE A 125 -1.20 14.42 -2.08
CA ILE A 125 -0.07 13.50 -1.89
C ILE A 125 -0.51 12.29 -1.05
N PHE A 126 -1.09 12.53 0.12
CA PHE A 126 -1.43 11.43 1.03
C PHE A 126 -2.66 10.66 0.56
N GLY A 127 -3.71 11.37 0.13
CA GLY A 127 -4.93 10.77 -0.41
C GLY A 127 -4.67 10.05 -1.73
N GLY A 128 -3.97 10.69 -2.69
CA GLY A 128 -3.70 10.11 -4.00
C GLY A 128 -2.88 8.81 -3.93
N ILE A 129 -1.76 8.83 -3.19
CA ILE A 129 -0.88 7.65 -3.06
C ILE A 129 -1.58 6.55 -2.25
N GLY A 130 -2.26 6.91 -1.16
CA GLY A 130 -2.93 5.96 -0.29
C GLY A 130 -4.10 5.27 -1.00
N ILE A 131 -5.03 6.04 -1.58
CA ILE A 131 -6.19 5.51 -2.31
C ILE A 131 -5.72 4.69 -3.52
N GLY A 132 -4.69 5.16 -4.25
CA GLY A 132 -4.12 4.43 -5.38
C GLY A 132 -3.60 3.05 -5.00
N LYS A 133 -2.89 2.92 -3.86
CA LYS A 133 -2.45 1.62 -3.35
C LYS A 133 -3.62 0.73 -2.93
N LEU A 134 -4.63 1.28 -2.23
CA LEU A 134 -5.80 0.49 -1.84
C LEU A 134 -6.58 -0.01 -3.06
N ALA A 135 -6.74 0.81 -4.09
CA ALA A 135 -7.42 0.44 -5.32
C ALA A 135 -6.68 -0.67 -6.08
N ARG A 136 -5.34 -0.62 -6.14
CA ARG A 136 -4.53 -1.64 -6.82
C ARG A 136 -4.52 -2.98 -6.09
N PHE A 137 -4.53 -2.97 -4.76
CA PHE A 137 -4.50 -4.17 -3.90
C PHE A 137 -5.85 -4.47 -3.23
N GLY A 138 -6.95 -4.13 -3.91
CA GLY A 138 -8.32 -4.38 -3.45
C GLY A 138 -8.73 -5.85 -3.52
N ASN A 139 -9.80 -6.20 -2.81
CA ASN A 139 -10.37 -7.56 -2.80
C ASN A 139 -10.85 -7.99 -4.20
N GLU A 140 -11.36 -7.06 -5.00
CA GLU A 140 -11.77 -7.32 -6.39
C GLU A 140 -10.61 -7.76 -7.28
N LYS A 141 -9.43 -7.16 -7.10
CA LYS A 141 -8.22 -7.54 -7.84
C LYS A 141 -7.69 -8.88 -7.36
N LEU A 142 -7.74 -9.12 -6.05
CA LEU A 142 -7.38 -10.42 -5.47
C LEU A 142 -8.28 -11.55 -6.02
N TYR A 143 -9.60 -11.31 -6.08
CA TYR A 143 -10.54 -12.24 -6.70
C TYR A 143 -10.17 -12.56 -8.15
N ARG A 144 -9.91 -11.53 -8.97
CA ARG A 144 -9.53 -11.74 -10.38
C ARG A 144 -8.24 -12.53 -10.53
N VAL A 145 -7.23 -12.23 -9.71
CA VAL A 145 -5.94 -12.95 -9.74
C VAL A 145 -6.11 -14.40 -9.34
N LEU A 146 -6.88 -14.68 -8.28
CA LEU A 146 -7.13 -16.06 -7.85
C LEU A 146 -8.06 -16.81 -8.80
N ALA A 147 -9.03 -16.14 -9.42
CA ALA A 147 -9.89 -16.74 -10.45
C ALA A 147 -9.08 -17.12 -11.70
N ASP A 148 -8.14 -16.27 -12.11
CA ASP A 148 -7.22 -16.55 -13.24
C ASP A 148 -6.23 -17.67 -12.89
N TYR A 149 -5.76 -17.72 -11.64
CA TYR A 149 -4.93 -18.79 -11.12
C TYR A 149 -5.66 -20.15 -11.05
N ASP A 150 -6.94 -20.16 -10.64
CA ASP A 150 -7.77 -21.37 -10.66
C ASP A 150 -7.90 -21.95 -12.09
N GLN A 151 -7.80 -21.10 -13.13
CA GLN A 151 -7.88 -21.51 -14.54
C GLN A 151 -6.54 -21.90 -15.16
N SER A 152 -5.48 -21.14 -14.87
CA SER A 152 -4.19 -21.23 -15.56
C SER A 152 -3.06 -21.82 -14.72
N HIS A 153 -3.25 -21.91 -13.39
CA HIS A 153 -2.22 -22.21 -12.40
C HIS A 153 -0.96 -21.32 -12.55
N ALA A 154 -1.14 -20.11 -13.08
CA ALA A 154 -0.08 -19.13 -13.22
C ALA A 154 -0.58 -17.79 -12.68
N PHE A 155 0.27 -17.10 -11.92
CA PHE A 155 -0.04 -15.73 -11.51
C PHE A 155 0.42 -14.74 -12.57
N PRO A 156 -0.31 -13.63 -12.74
CA PRO A 156 0.10 -12.58 -13.65
C PRO A 156 1.43 -11.96 -13.19
N GLY A 157 2.28 -11.58 -14.14
CA GLY A 157 3.66 -11.16 -13.88
C GLY A 157 3.80 -10.04 -12.83
N PHE A 158 2.82 -9.13 -12.75
CA PHE A 158 2.85 -8.06 -11.74
C PHE A 158 2.73 -8.58 -10.29
N VAL A 159 2.07 -9.73 -10.07
CA VAL A 159 1.96 -10.35 -8.74
C VAL A 159 3.29 -11.01 -8.40
N MET A 160 3.85 -11.76 -9.35
CA MET A 160 5.15 -12.42 -9.18
C MET A 160 6.27 -11.42 -8.89
N GLU A 161 6.29 -10.27 -9.57
CA GLU A 161 7.26 -9.19 -9.31
C GLU A 161 7.19 -8.65 -7.87
N HIS A 162 6.03 -8.72 -7.23
CA HIS A 162 5.80 -8.17 -5.89
C HIS A 162 5.82 -9.24 -4.78
N LEU A 163 5.79 -10.51 -5.17
CA LEU A 163 5.83 -11.66 -4.28
C LEU A 163 7.26 -11.75 -3.71
N ALA A 164 7.37 -11.84 -2.39
CA ALA A 164 8.65 -11.96 -1.71
C ALA A 164 8.67 -13.22 -0.83
N ASP A 165 9.85 -13.73 -0.48
CA ASP A 165 9.99 -14.95 0.34
C ASP A 165 9.21 -14.88 1.67
N LYS A 166 9.13 -13.68 2.25
CA LYS A 166 8.34 -13.39 3.46
C LYS A 166 6.81 -13.50 3.29
N ASP A 167 6.32 -13.65 2.06
CA ASP A 167 4.90 -13.90 1.79
C ASP A 167 4.57 -15.40 1.84
N TYR A 168 5.57 -16.28 1.74
CA TYR A 168 5.41 -17.74 1.81
C TYR A 168 5.50 -18.32 3.22
N GLN A 169 5.89 -17.49 4.20
CA GLN A 169 6.01 -17.85 5.61
C GLN A 169 4.66 -17.73 6.32
#